data_AF-A0A842QS85-F1
#
_entry.id   AF-A0A842QS85-F1
#
_cell.length_a   1.000
_cell.length_b   1.000
_cell.length_c   1.000
_cell.angle_alpha   90.00
_cell.angle_beta   90.00
_cell.angle_gamma   90.00
#
_symmetry.space_group_name_H-M   'P 1'
#
loop_
_entity.id
_entity.type
_entity.pdbx_description
1 polymer ?
#
loop_
_entity_poly.entity_id
_entity_poly.type
_entity_poly.pdbx_seq_one_letter_code
_entity_poly.pdbx_strand_id
1 'polypeptide(L)'
;MREGFVRTLEALVATAATYMAAVTMVQTTLYNKLLGKISNSFIGPIIDPYMPYVNITVILLVLFVAFSFWRKGDEVWFGRLFSLNMLMFFPSVLDFSTFNWVGLIFNLQPTPGVTHVWVFSVGLLLQVSYLLLRYTVRFRYVREELLGRGAAEVDINNITRGQVSYLVLLVTVTAGLTAGIYWVLPYMTLVSVNLLSGLPAPHIYVGFIVVLVMAAAMVTYLRTGSKE
;
A
#
# COMPACT_ATOMS: atom_id res chain seq x y z
N MET A 1 -26.23 7.48 -4.40
CA MET A 1 -25.57 6.75 -3.28
C MET A 1 -25.31 7.79 -2.20
N ARG A 2 -25.71 7.59 -0.94
CA ARG A 2 -25.51 8.62 0.09
C ARG A 2 -24.02 8.82 0.31
N GLU A 3 -23.56 10.06 0.39
CA GLU A 3 -22.16 10.46 0.65
C GLU A 3 -21.53 9.70 1.83
N GLY A 4 -22.35 9.33 2.82
CA GLY A 4 -21.95 8.47 3.94
C GLY A 4 -21.37 7.12 3.54
N PHE A 5 -21.79 6.48 2.44
CA PHE A 5 -21.23 5.20 2.01
C PHE A 5 -19.77 5.34 1.57
N VAL A 6 -19.45 6.35 0.76
CA VAL A 6 -18.08 6.61 0.30
C VAL A 6 -17.20 6.97 1.50
N ARG A 7 -17.69 7.83 2.40
CA ARG A 7 -16.96 8.21 3.62
C ARG A 7 -16.70 7.02 4.55
N THR A 8 -17.65 6.10 4.70
CA THR A 8 -17.45 4.86 5.47
C THR A 8 -16.41 3.96 4.82
N LEU A 9 -16.43 3.81 3.50
CA LEU A 9 -15.43 3.03 2.76
C LEU A 9 -14.03 3.64 2.92
N GLU A 10 -13.90 4.96 2.77
CA GLU A 10 -12.66 5.69 3.03
C GLU A 10 -12.15 5.43 4.46
N ALA A 11 -13.04 5.52 5.46
CA ALA A 11 -12.68 5.33 6.87
C ALA A 11 -12.18 3.91 7.15
N LEU A 12 -12.89 2.90 6.65
CA LEU A 12 -12.55 1.50 6.83
C LEU A 12 -11.19 1.18 6.21
N VAL A 13 -10.99 1.62 4.96
CA VAL A 13 -9.76 1.36 4.22
C VAL A 13 -8.58 2.09 4.85
N ALA A 14 -8.75 3.37 5.22
CA ALA A 14 -7.72 4.13 5.92
C ALA A 14 -7.34 3.51 7.27
N THR A 15 -8.34 3.13 8.08
CA THR A 15 -8.12 2.53 9.40
C THR A 15 -7.44 1.17 9.29
N ALA A 16 -7.90 0.31 8.37
CA ALA A 16 -7.30 -1.00 8.14
C ALA A 16 -5.85 -0.89 7.66
N ALA A 17 -5.59 -0.02 6.68
CA ALA A 17 -4.24 0.24 6.16
C ALA A 17 -3.30 0.76 7.25
N THR A 18 -3.74 1.73 8.05
CA THR A 18 -2.94 2.30 9.14
C THR A 18 -2.71 1.28 10.25
N TYR A 19 -3.74 0.53 10.66
CA TYR A 19 -3.60 -0.52 11.67
C TYR A 19 -2.54 -1.54 11.25
N MET A 20 -2.63 -2.05 10.02
CA MET A 20 -1.69 -3.04 9.50
C MET A 20 -0.27 -2.48 9.39
N ALA A 21 -0.10 -1.23 8.97
CA ALA A 21 1.20 -0.57 8.94
C ALA A 21 1.79 -0.39 10.35
N ALA A 22 0.98 0.00 11.33
CA ALA A 22 1.40 0.19 12.71
C ALA A 22 1.81 -1.13 13.38
N VAL A 23 1.01 -2.19 13.20
CA VAL A 23 1.33 -3.56 13.67
C VAL A 23 2.64 -4.04 13.05
N THR A 24 2.81 -3.79 11.75
CA THR A 24 4.04 -4.17 11.05
C THR A 24 5.25 -3.42 11.62
N MET A 25 5.13 -2.11 11.86
CA MET A 25 6.19 -1.29 12.43
C MET A 25 6.69 -1.81 13.78
N VAL A 26 5.80 -2.14 14.71
CA VAL A 26 6.18 -2.61 16.05
C VAL A 26 6.83 -4.00 16.04
N GLN A 27 6.78 -4.71 14.90
CA GLN A 27 7.40 -6.01 14.71
C GLN A 27 8.72 -5.94 13.91
N THR A 28 9.22 -4.74 13.61
CA THR A 28 10.46 -4.54 12.85
C THR A 28 11.70 -4.60 13.73
N THR A 29 12.83 -4.98 13.12
CA THR A 29 14.14 -5.03 13.78
C THR A 29 14.54 -3.65 14.31
N LEU A 30 14.28 -2.60 13.54
CA LEU A 30 14.57 -1.21 13.93
C LEU A 30 13.81 -0.81 15.20
N TYR A 31 12.50 -1.11 15.27
CA TYR A 31 11.68 -0.80 16.43
C TYR A 31 12.18 -1.51 17.69
N ASN A 32 12.49 -2.80 17.59
CA ASN A 32 13.05 -3.58 18.69
C ASN A 32 14.39 -3.01 19.17
N LYS A 33 15.25 -2.55 18.24
CA LYS A 33 16.52 -1.91 18.61
C LYS A 33 16.31 -0.58 19.34
N LEU A 34 15.34 0.22 18.92
CA LEU A 34 14.99 1.48 19.58
C LEU A 34 14.44 1.23 20.99
N LEU A 35 13.51 0.28 21.14
CA LEU A 35 13.00 -0.14 22.44
C LEU A 35 14.10 -0.66 23.36
N GLY A 36 15.01 -1.49 22.83
CA GLY A 36 16.16 -1.97 23.58
C GLY A 36 17.07 -0.84 24.07
N LYS A 37 17.27 0.22 23.28
CA LYS A 37 18.03 1.39 23.74
C LYS A 37 17.33 2.16 24.85
N ILE A 38 16.00 2.25 24.81
CA ILE A 38 15.19 2.94 25.83
C ILE A 38 15.19 2.15 27.15
N SER A 39 15.00 0.84 27.09
CA SER A 39 15.05 -0.05 28.27
C SER A 39 16.44 -0.06 28.93
N ASN A 40 17.52 0.07 28.16
CA ASN A 40 18.88 0.20 28.70
C ASN A 40 19.26 1.64 29.15
N SER A 41 18.35 2.60 29.09
CA SER A 41 18.61 3.99 29.48
C SER A 41 18.30 4.23 30.96
N PHE A 42 18.63 5.42 31.47
CA PHE A 42 18.31 5.84 32.84
C PHE A 42 16.82 5.77 33.18
N ILE A 43 15.93 5.84 32.18
CA ILE A 43 14.47 5.78 32.34
C ILE A 43 13.95 4.33 32.25
N GLY A 44 14.80 3.40 31.80
CA GLY A 44 14.48 1.98 31.59
C GLY A 44 13.76 1.30 32.75
N PRO A 45 14.28 1.35 33.99
CA PRO A 45 13.66 0.69 35.14
C PRO A 45 12.23 1.16 35.45
N ILE A 46 11.88 2.38 35.04
CA ILE A 46 10.53 2.96 35.23
C ILE A 46 9.59 2.47 34.12
N ILE A 47 10.09 2.26 32.91
CA ILE A 47 9.30 1.89 31.72
C ILE A 47 9.17 0.37 31.57
N ASP A 48 10.14 -0.42 32.05
CA ASP A 48 10.20 -1.87 31.87
C ASP A 48 8.90 -2.62 32.25
N PRO A 49 8.21 -2.30 33.38
CA PRO A 49 6.92 -2.93 33.71
C PRO A 49 5.81 -2.65 32.68
N TYR A 50 5.93 -1.55 31.94
CA TYR A 50 4.93 -1.09 30.97
C TYR A 50 5.27 -1.42 29.52
N MET A 51 6.44 -2.00 29.24
CA MET A 51 6.89 -2.35 27.89
C MET A 51 5.87 -3.15 27.06
N PRO A 52 5.10 -4.11 27.62
CA PRO A 52 4.05 -4.80 26.87
C PRO A 52 2.94 -3.86 26.35
N TYR A 53 2.66 -2.77 27.06
CA TYR A 53 1.62 -1.80 26.71
C TYR A 53 2.11 -0.74 25.71
N VAL A 54 3.41 -0.48 25.64
CA VAL A 54 4.00 0.53 24.75
C VAL A 54 3.60 0.29 23.29
N ASN A 55 3.64 -0.96 22.83
CA ASN A 55 3.25 -1.33 21.46
C ASN A 55 1.79 -0.97 21.17
N ILE A 56 0.88 -1.30 22.10
CA ILE A 56 -0.55 -1.03 21.98
C ILE A 56 -0.78 0.49 21.99
N THR A 57 -0.14 1.22 22.90
CA THR A 57 -0.24 2.68 22.98
C THR A 57 0.20 3.35 21.68
N VAL A 58 1.31 2.90 21.09
CA VAL A 58 1.81 3.42 19.80
C VAL A 58 0.79 3.17 18.69
N ILE A 59 0.23 1.95 18.59
CA ILE A 59 -0.79 1.62 17.60
C ILE A 59 -2.03 2.51 17.77
N LEU A 60 -2.54 2.67 19.00
CA LEU A 60 -3.70 3.50 19.29
C LEU A 60 -3.45 4.98 18.96
N LEU A 61 -2.28 5.51 19.30
CA LEU A 61 -1.90 6.88 18.99
C LEU A 61 -1.85 7.11 17.49
N VAL A 62 -1.23 6.20 16.75
CA VAL A 62 -1.18 6.26 15.28
C VAL A 62 -2.58 6.19 14.66
N LEU A 63 -3.46 5.30 15.14
CA LEU A 63 -4.84 5.23 14.68
C LEU A 63 -5.61 6.52 14.95
N PHE A 64 -5.39 7.14 16.12
CA PHE A 64 -5.97 8.44 16.44
C PHE A 64 -5.50 9.54 15.47
N VAL A 65 -4.20 9.56 15.16
CA VAL A 65 -3.63 10.49 14.16
C VAL A 65 -4.24 10.23 12.78
N ALA A 66 -4.33 8.98 12.34
CA ALA A 66 -4.93 8.63 11.05
C ALA A 66 -6.42 9.01 10.99
N PHE A 67 -7.18 8.80 12.07
CA PHE A 67 -8.56 9.25 12.16
C PHE A 67 -8.66 10.78 12.02
N SER A 68 -7.73 11.53 12.63
CA SER A 68 -7.67 12.99 12.49
C SER A 68 -7.40 13.45 11.05
N PHE A 69 -6.55 12.71 10.31
CA PHE A 69 -6.27 13.00 8.90
C PHE A 69 -7.45 12.63 8.01
N TRP A 70 -8.09 11.48 8.26
CA TRP A 70 -9.27 11.07 7.51
C TRP A 70 -10.45 12.02 7.69
N ARG A 71 -10.66 12.52 8.91
CA ARG A 71 -11.75 13.46 9.21
C ARG A 71 -11.68 14.70 8.34
N LYS A 72 -10.47 15.23 8.09
CA LYS A 72 -10.27 16.39 7.22
C LYS A 72 -10.63 16.09 5.77
N GLY A 73 -10.24 14.91 5.27
CA GLY A 73 -10.78 14.36 4.02
C GLY A 73 -10.40 15.09 2.74
N ASP A 74 -9.38 15.96 2.78
CA ASP A 74 -8.82 16.61 1.59
C ASP A 74 -7.67 15.79 1.00
N GLU A 75 -7.35 16.04 -0.27
CA GLU A 75 -6.24 15.37 -0.98
C GLU A 75 -4.91 15.47 -0.22
N VAL A 76 -4.61 16.65 0.35
CA VAL A 76 -3.38 16.87 1.14
C VAL A 76 -3.33 15.97 2.38
N TRP A 77 -4.45 15.81 3.08
CA TRP A 77 -4.50 15.01 4.31
C TRP A 77 -4.48 13.51 4.03
N PHE A 78 -5.10 13.06 2.94
CA PHE A 78 -4.93 11.68 2.47
C PHE A 78 -3.50 11.40 1.98
N GLY A 79 -2.85 12.38 1.33
CA GLY A 79 -1.42 12.31 1.03
C GLY A 79 -0.57 12.10 2.30
N ARG A 80 -0.85 12.87 3.36
CA ARG A 80 -0.17 12.72 4.67
C ARG A 80 -0.46 11.38 5.33
N LEU A 81 -1.68 10.88 5.24
CA LEU A 81 -2.06 9.56 5.76
C LEU A 81 -1.27 8.44 5.05
N PHE A 82 -1.17 8.53 3.73
CA PHE A 82 -0.35 7.60 2.95
C PHE A 82 1.14 7.70 3.32
N SER A 83 1.69 8.91 3.43
CA SER A 83 3.09 9.10 3.85
C SER A 83 3.36 8.55 5.24
N LEU A 84 2.44 8.73 6.19
CA LEU A 84 2.55 8.16 7.53
C LEU A 84 2.58 6.63 7.48
N ASN A 85 1.64 6.02 6.74
CA ASN A 85 1.58 4.56 6.59
C ASN A 85 2.84 4.00 5.91
N MET A 86 3.33 4.67 4.86
CA MET A 86 4.58 4.28 4.19
C MET A 86 5.79 4.42 5.11
N LEU A 87 5.88 5.49 5.90
CA LEU A 87 6.98 5.70 6.85
C LEU A 87 7.04 4.58 7.90
N MET A 88 5.88 4.17 8.43
CA MET A 88 5.78 3.07 9.40
C MET A 88 6.07 1.71 8.78
N PHE A 89 5.66 1.51 7.53
CA PHE A 89 5.87 0.26 6.81
C PHE A 89 7.31 0.10 6.29
N PHE A 90 7.99 1.20 5.96
CA PHE A 90 9.31 1.20 5.34
C PHE A 90 10.39 0.36 6.05
N PRO A 91 10.51 0.37 7.39
CA PRO A 91 11.50 -0.47 8.06
C PRO A 91 11.31 -1.97 7.80
N SER A 92 10.06 -2.43 7.62
CA SER A 92 9.79 -3.84 7.28
C SER A 92 10.24 -4.19 5.86
N VAL A 93 10.14 -3.24 4.91
CA VAL A 93 10.65 -3.43 3.55
C VAL A 93 12.16 -3.56 3.58
N LEU A 94 12.84 -2.78 4.42
CA LEU A 94 14.29 -2.86 4.58
C LEU A 94 14.75 -4.17 5.21
N ASP A 95 14.00 -4.72 6.18
CA ASP A 95 14.32 -6.00 6.80
C ASP A 95 14.33 -7.17 5.80
N PHE A 96 13.53 -7.09 4.73
CA PHE A 96 13.47 -8.09 3.64
C PHE A 96 14.21 -7.67 2.36
N SER A 97 14.81 -6.48 2.34
CA SER A 97 15.57 -5.99 1.20
C SER A 97 16.97 -6.58 1.21
N THR A 98 17.45 -7.04 0.05
CA THR A 98 18.86 -7.41 -0.14
C THR A 98 19.81 -6.23 0.05
N PHE A 99 19.29 -5.01 -0.10
CA PHE A 99 20.00 -3.77 0.15
C PHE A 99 19.38 -3.08 1.37
N ASN A 100 19.87 -3.41 2.57
CA ASN A 100 19.47 -2.80 3.84
C ASN A 100 20.55 -1.83 4.36
N TRP A 101 20.49 -0.60 3.89
CA TRP A 101 21.45 0.47 4.15
C TRP A 101 21.34 0.97 5.59
N VAL A 102 20.15 0.90 6.19
CA VAL A 102 19.97 1.14 7.64
C VAL A 102 20.68 0.05 8.43
N GLY A 103 20.62 -1.20 7.97
CA GLY A 103 21.38 -2.31 8.53
C GLY A 103 22.90 -2.10 8.46
N LEU A 104 23.40 -1.54 7.36
CA LEU A 104 24.82 -1.19 7.21
C LEU A 104 25.26 -0.08 8.16
N ILE A 105 24.43 0.95 8.39
CA ILE A 105 24.75 2.08 9.27
C ILE A 105 24.69 1.67 10.76
N PHE A 106 23.66 0.90 11.14
CA PHE A 106 23.40 0.56 12.54
C PHE A 106 23.88 -0.83 12.95
N ASN A 107 24.56 -1.56 12.06
CA ASN A 107 24.95 -2.96 12.23
C ASN A 107 23.78 -3.82 12.73
N LEU A 108 22.62 -3.70 12.06
CA LEU A 108 21.42 -4.45 12.43
C LEU A 108 21.50 -5.83 11.81
N GLN A 109 21.46 -6.86 12.67
CA GLN A 109 21.12 -8.21 12.24
C GLN A 109 19.59 -8.28 12.07
N PRO A 110 19.07 -8.52 10.85
CA PRO A 110 17.63 -8.54 10.63
C PRO A 110 17.01 -9.70 11.42
N THR A 111 16.14 -9.36 12.36
CA THR A 111 15.32 -10.31 13.13
C THR A 111 13.85 -9.91 13.00
N PRO A 112 13.27 -9.94 11.78
CA PRO A 112 11.91 -9.49 11.58
C PRO A 112 10.93 -10.40 12.33
N GLY A 113 9.97 -9.80 13.03
CA GLY A 113 8.87 -10.52 13.69
C GLY A 113 7.73 -10.93 12.73
N VAL A 114 7.83 -10.55 11.46
CA VAL A 114 6.84 -10.81 10.41
C VAL A 114 7.43 -11.65 9.28
N THR A 115 6.58 -12.26 8.45
CA THR A 115 6.99 -12.99 7.25
C THR A 115 7.03 -12.09 6.02
N HIS A 116 7.75 -12.50 4.97
CA HIS A 116 7.75 -11.80 3.68
C HIS A 116 6.35 -11.70 3.06
N VAL A 117 5.52 -12.74 3.24
CA VAL A 117 4.12 -12.75 2.77
C VAL A 117 3.30 -11.66 3.48
N TRP A 118 3.47 -11.52 4.80
CA TRP A 118 2.82 -10.45 5.56
C TRP A 118 3.20 -9.07 5.04
N VAL A 119 4.51 -8.81 4.89
CA VAL A 119 5.02 -7.52 4.38
C VAL A 119 4.46 -7.24 2.99
N PHE A 120 4.44 -8.23 2.10
CA PHE A 120 3.82 -8.10 0.77
C PHE A 120 2.33 -7.77 0.85
N SER A 121 1.55 -8.50 1.66
CA SER A 121 0.11 -8.26 1.81
C SER A 121 -0.20 -6.87 2.38
N VAL A 122 0.57 -6.40 3.37
CA VAL A 122 0.42 -5.04 3.89
C VAL A 122 0.79 -4.01 2.84
N GLY A 123 1.91 -4.19 2.12
CA GLY A 123 2.29 -3.31 1.01
C GLY A 123 1.20 -3.20 -0.05
N LEU A 124 0.60 -4.32 -0.45
CA LEU A 124 -0.51 -4.37 -1.40
C LEU A 124 -1.75 -3.63 -0.86
N LEU A 125 -2.11 -3.85 0.42
CA LEU A 125 -3.19 -3.13 1.08
C LEU A 125 -2.96 -1.61 1.09
N LEU A 126 -1.73 -1.15 1.33
CA LEU A 126 -1.38 0.27 1.29
C LEU A 126 -1.57 0.87 -0.10
N GLN A 127 -1.20 0.15 -1.17
CA GLN A 127 -1.43 0.60 -2.54
C GLN A 127 -2.92 0.67 -2.89
N VAL A 128 -3.68 -0.37 -2.53
CA VAL A 128 -5.14 -0.41 -2.69
C VAL A 128 -5.78 0.77 -1.95
N SER A 129 -5.37 1.00 -0.71
CA SER A 129 -5.87 2.10 0.11
C SER A 129 -5.56 3.46 -0.52
N TYR A 130 -4.35 3.66 -1.01
CA TYR A 130 -3.96 4.90 -1.65
C TYR A 130 -4.80 5.20 -2.89
N LEU A 131 -4.96 4.21 -3.78
CA LEU A 131 -5.74 4.38 -5.01
C LEU A 131 -7.20 4.68 -4.70
N LEU A 132 -7.82 3.91 -3.79
CA LEU A 132 -9.21 4.14 -3.39
C LEU A 132 -9.42 5.55 -2.82
N LEU A 133 -8.59 5.98 -1.86
CA LEU A 133 -8.70 7.30 -1.23
C LEU A 133 -8.45 8.43 -2.22
N ARG A 134 -7.45 8.31 -3.10
CA ARG A 134 -7.10 9.35 -4.07
C ARG A 134 -8.22 9.59 -5.09
N TYR A 135 -8.75 8.52 -5.67
CA TYR A 135 -9.78 8.66 -6.70
C TYR A 135 -11.15 9.03 -6.11
N THR A 136 -11.49 8.59 -4.89
CA THR A 136 -12.72 9.02 -4.21
C THR A 136 -12.74 10.52 -3.92
N VAL A 137 -11.60 11.11 -3.50
CA VAL A 137 -11.48 12.58 -3.39
C VAL A 137 -11.66 13.26 -4.73
N ARG A 138 -11.03 12.73 -5.79
CA ARG A 138 -11.18 13.30 -7.13
C ARG A 138 -12.65 13.30 -7.59
N PHE A 139 -13.38 12.22 -7.31
CA PHE A 139 -14.82 12.15 -7.62
C PHE A 139 -15.65 13.16 -6.82
N ARG A 140 -15.26 13.47 -5.58
CA ARG A 140 -15.91 14.53 -4.79
C ARG A 140 -15.71 15.91 -5.41
N TYR A 141 -14.48 16.27 -5.80
CA TYR A 141 -14.24 17.55 -6.47
C TYR A 141 -15.01 17.67 -7.79
N VAL A 142 -15.03 16.62 -8.61
CA VAL A 142 -15.81 16.62 -9.85
C VAL A 142 -17.31 16.75 -9.57
N ARG A 143 -17.82 16.08 -8.53
CA ARG A 143 -19.22 16.22 -8.10
C ARG A 143 -19.53 17.66 -7.68
N GLU A 144 -18.68 18.28 -6.85
CA GLU A 144 -18.85 19.67 -6.41
C GLU A 144 -18.81 20.65 -7.59
N GLU A 145 -17.91 20.44 -8.55
CA GLU A 145 -17.83 21.23 -9.78
C GLU A 145 -19.09 21.09 -10.64
N LEU A 146 -19.60 19.88 -10.84
CA LEU A 146 -20.82 19.63 -11.63
C LEU A 146 -22.07 20.22 -10.96
N LEU A 147 -22.17 20.13 -9.64
CA LEU A 147 -23.23 20.79 -8.89
C LEU A 147 -23.16 22.32 -9.06
N GLY A 148 -21.96 22.89 -9.00
CA GLY A 148 -21.73 24.32 -9.25
C GLY A 148 -22.12 24.77 -10.66
N ARG A 149 -22.12 23.86 -11.64
CA ARG A 149 -22.56 24.09 -13.03
C ARG A 149 -24.07 23.86 -13.25
N GLY A 150 -24.83 23.52 -12.21
CA GLY A 150 -26.27 23.31 -12.29
C GLY A 150 -26.70 21.94 -12.83
N ALA A 151 -25.82 20.94 -12.83
CA ALA A 151 -26.21 19.58 -13.17
C ALA A 151 -27.13 18.98 -12.10
N ALA A 152 -28.08 18.15 -12.52
CA ALA A 152 -29.06 17.53 -11.62
C ALA A 152 -28.39 16.54 -10.65
N GLU A 153 -28.73 16.62 -9.36
CA GLU A 153 -28.14 15.75 -8.33
C GLU A 153 -28.33 14.26 -8.61
N VAL A 154 -29.46 13.89 -9.24
CA VAL A 154 -29.79 12.50 -9.57
C VAL A 154 -28.79 11.93 -10.58
N ASP A 155 -28.46 12.69 -11.61
CA ASP A 155 -27.52 12.25 -12.66
C ASP A 155 -26.11 12.14 -12.12
N ILE A 156 -25.67 13.13 -11.34
CA ILE A 156 -24.36 13.11 -10.68
C ILE A 156 -24.24 11.88 -9.76
N ASN A 157 -25.27 11.60 -8.97
CA ASN A 157 -25.27 10.44 -8.07
C ASN A 157 -25.18 9.10 -8.82
N ASN A 158 -25.79 8.99 -10.00
CA ASN A 158 -25.71 7.80 -10.85
C ASN A 158 -24.30 7.64 -11.44
N ILE A 159 -23.73 8.73 -11.96
CA ILE A 159 -22.37 8.74 -12.53
C ILE A 159 -21.33 8.41 -11.46
N THR A 160 -21.38 9.08 -10.29
CA THR A 160 -20.45 8.81 -9.18
C THR A 160 -20.53 7.36 -8.71
N ARG A 161 -21.74 6.77 -8.66
CA ARG A 161 -21.88 5.34 -8.32
C ARG A 161 -21.20 4.45 -9.36
N GLY A 162 -21.38 4.73 -10.64
CA GLY A 162 -20.70 4.00 -11.72
C GLY A 162 -19.18 4.09 -11.61
N GLN A 163 -18.65 5.30 -11.38
CA GLN A 163 -17.22 5.56 -11.21
C GLN A 163 -16.62 4.85 -9.99
N VAL A 164 -17.29 4.89 -8.84
CA VAL A 164 -16.83 4.20 -7.63
C VAL A 164 -16.86 2.68 -7.82
N SER A 165 -17.92 2.12 -8.39
CA SER A 165 -18.00 0.68 -8.67
C SER A 165 -16.89 0.23 -9.64
N TYR A 166 -16.65 1.00 -10.70
CA TYR A 166 -15.59 0.71 -11.66
C TYR A 166 -14.20 0.81 -11.03
N LEU A 167 -13.95 1.83 -10.20
CA LEU A 167 -12.72 1.98 -9.46
C LEU A 167 -12.47 0.77 -8.54
N VAL A 168 -13.46 0.38 -7.74
CA VAL A 168 -13.34 -0.77 -6.84
C VAL A 168 -13.04 -2.05 -7.61
N LEU A 169 -13.74 -2.28 -8.73
CA LEU A 169 -13.49 -3.42 -9.61
C LEU A 169 -12.04 -3.41 -10.12
N LEU A 170 -11.59 -2.30 -10.70
CA LEU A 170 -10.26 -2.17 -11.28
C LEU A 170 -9.17 -2.39 -10.22
N VAL A 171 -9.28 -1.72 -9.08
CA VAL A 171 -8.32 -1.87 -7.97
C VAL A 171 -8.30 -3.31 -7.45
N THR A 172 -9.46 -3.95 -7.32
CA THR A 172 -9.54 -5.35 -6.86
C THR A 172 -8.91 -6.32 -7.85
N VAL A 173 -9.19 -6.16 -9.15
CA VAL A 173 -8.59 -6.99 -10.21
C VAL A 173 -7.08 -6.78 -10.24
N THR A 174 -6.60 -5.55 -10.21
CA THR A 174 -5.16 -5.26 -10.17
C THR A 174 -4.51 -5.87 -8.93
N ALA A 175 -5.10 -5.70 -7.74
CA ALA A 175 -4.56 -6.28 -6.52
C ALA A 175 -4.53 -7.82 -6.57
N GLY A 176 -5.61 -8.43 -7.08
CA GLY A 176 -5.68 -9.88 -7.28
C GLY A 176 -4.61 -10.40 -8.25
N LEU A 177 -4.40 -9.71 -9.37
CA LEU A 177 -3.35 -10.04 -10.33
C LEU A 177 -1.96 -9.87 -9.71
N THR A 178 -1.70 -8.78 -8.98
CA THR A 178 -0.41 -8.57 -8.29
C THR A 178 -0.15 -9.66 -7.25
N ALA A 179 -1.16 -10.03 -6.45
CA ALA A 179 -1.07 -11.13 -5.50
C ALA A 179 -0.84 -12.49 -6.19
N GLY A 180 -1.53 -12.74 -7.30
CA GLY A 180 -1.34 -13.94 -8.10
C GLY A 180 0.07 -14.04 -8.68
N ILE A 181 0.59 -12.94 -9.25
CA ILE A 181 1.97 -12.87 -9.76
C ILE A 181 2.96 -13.16 -8.64
N TYR A 182 2.79 -12.53 -7.46
CA TYR A 182 3.67 -12.76 -6.32
C TYR A 182 3.68 -14.24 -5.91
N TRP A 183 2.52 -14.89 -5.89
CA TRP A 183 2.44 -16.31 -5.54
C TRP A 183 3.05 -17.25 -6.57
N VAL A 184 2.90 -16.91 -7.85
CA VAL A 184 3.37 -17.73 -8.98
C VAL A 184 4.86 -17.54 -9.24
N LEU A 185 5.43 -16.38 -8.87
CA LEU A 185 6.82 -16.02 -9.08
C LEU A 185 7.85 -17.10 -8.67
N PRO A 186 7.82 -17.68 -7.44
CA PRO A 186 8.80 -18.71 -7.07
C PRO A 186 8.74 -19.93 -7.99
N TYR A 187 7.54 -20.37 -8.38
CA TYR A 187 7.37 -21.50 -9.29
C TYR A 187 7.86 -21.17 -10.71
N MET A 188 7.60 -19.94 -11.18
CA MET A 188 8.14 -19.48 -12.47
C MET A 188 9.66 -19.48 -12.46
N THR A 189 10.31 -19.06 -11.37
CA THR A 189 11.77 -19.07 -11.30
C THR A 189 12.34 -20.49 -11.35
N LEU A 190 11.69 -21.47 -10.70
CA LEU A 190 12.10 -22.87 -10.73
C LEU A 190 11.97 -23.48 -12.13
N VAL A 191 10.84 -23.22 -12.80
CA VAL A 191 10.60 -23.64 -14.18
C VAL A 191 11.59 -22.97 -15.14
N SER A 192 11.84 -21.67 -14.94
CA SER A 192 12.78 -20.87 -15.74
C SER A 192 14.21 -21.38 -15.58
N VAL A 193 14.67 -21.66 -14.37
CA VAL A 193 16.02 -22.21 -14.14
C VAL A 193 16.18 -23.56 -14.83
N ASN A 194 15.16 -24.43 -14.78
CA ASN A 194 15.24 -25.75 -15.42
C ASN A 194 15.17 -25.67 -16.95
N LEU A 195 14.22 -24.93 -17.52
CA LEU A 195 14.04 -24.81 -18.98
C LEU A 195 15.11 -23.94 -19.65
N LEU A 196 15.55 -22.89 -18.98
CA LEU A 196 16.45 -21.89 -19.55
C LEU A 196 17.92 -22.14 -19.21
N SER A 197 18.24 -23.16 -18.40
CA SER A 197 19.63 -23.58 -18.09
C SER A 197 20.46 -23.88 -19.34
N GLY A 198 19.82 -24.29 -20.44
CA GLY A 198 20.46 -24.54 -21.73
C GLY A 198 20.69 -23.31 -22.61
N LEU A 199 20.19 -22.12 -22.21
CA LEU A 199 20.35 -20.90 -22.99
C LEU A 199 21.48 -20.03 -22.42
N PRO A 200 22.37 -19.48 -23.26
CA PRO A 200 23.51 -18.68 -22.81
C PRO A 200 23.12 -17.32 -22.19
N ALA A 201 21.93 -16.78 -22.50
CA ALA A 201 21.46 -15.49 -21.98
C ALA A 201 19.93 -15.42 -21.81
N PRO A 202 19.35 -16.13 -20.84
CA PRO A 202 17.90 -16.33 -20.74
C PRO A 202 17.12 -15.06 -20.38
N HIS A 203 17.75 -14.12 -19.68
CA HIS A 203 17.17 -12.82 -19.35
C HIS A 203 16.92 -11.93 -20.59
N ILE A 204 17.73 -12.09 -21.66
CA ILE A 204 17.59 -11.30 -22.89
C ILE A 204 16.33 -11.73 -23.66
N TYR A 205 16.10 -13.04 -23.78
CA TYR A 205 14.93 -13.58 -24.49
C TYR A 205 13.63 -13.25 -23.77
N VAL A 206 13.59 -13.36 -22.45
CA VAL A 206 12.42 -12.98 -21.65
C VAL A 206 12.16 -11.47 -21.76
N GLY A 207 13.20 -10.64 -21.63
CA GLY A 207 13.08 -9.19 -21.82
C GLY A 207 12.53 -8.82 -23.20
N PHE A 208 13.02 -9.48 -24.26
CA PHE A 208 12.54 -9.27 -25.62
C PHE A 208 11.05 -9.62 -25.79
N ILE A 209 10.60 -10.75 -25.23
CA ILE A 209 9.18 -11.15 -25.27
C ILE A 209 8.31 -10.12 -24.53
N VAL A 210 8.73 -9.67 -23.36
CA VAL A 210 7.99 -8.67 -22.58
C VAL A 210 7.87 -7.35 -23.35
N VAL A 211 8.96 -6.90 -23.98
CA VAL A 211 8.95 -5.69 -24.82
C VAL A 211 7.98 -5.84 -26.00
N LEU A 212 7.94 -7.01 -26.66
CA LEU A 212 6.97 -7.27 -27.74
C LEU A 212 5.52 -7.24 -27.25
N VAL A 213 5.24 -7.81 -26.08
CA VAL A 213 3.89 -7.79 -25.48
C VAL A 213 3.48 -6.37 -25.09
N MET A 214 4.40 -5.60 -24.48
CA MET A 214 4.16 -4.19 -24.17
C MET A 214 3.89 -3.36 -25.44
N ALA A 215 4.69 -3.56 -26.49
CA ALA A 215 4.50 -2.89 -27.77
C ALA A 215 3.14 -3.24 -28.40
N ALA A 216 2.76 -4.53 -28.37
CA ALA A 216 1.45 -4.98 -28.86
C ALA A 216 0.29 -4.36 -28.06
N ALA A 217 0.39 -4.34 -26.73
CA ALA A 217 -0.59 -3.70 -25.86
C ALA A 217 -0.69 -2.19 -26.08
N MET A 218 0.44 -1.53 -26.35
CA MET A 218 0.47 -0.10 -26.66
C MET A 218 -0.20 0.20 -28.01
N VAL A 219 0.06 -0.63 -29.03
CA VAL A 219 -0.58 -0.50 -30.35
C VAL A 219 -2.09 -0.72 -30.25
N THR A 220 -2.56 -1.71 -29.48
CA THR A 220 -4.00 -1.95 -29.30
C THR A 220 -4.67 -0.83 -28.51
N TYR A 221 -4.00 -0.28 -27.50
CA TYR A 221 -4.46 0.89 -26.76
C TYR A 221 -4.62 2.12 -27.67
N LEU A 222 -3.57 2.46 -28.44
CA LEU A 222 -3.57 3.61 -29.34
C LEU A 222 -4.58 3.46 -30.50
N ARG A 223 -4.77 2.25 -31.04
CA ARG A 223 -5.78 2.00 -32.08
C ARG A 223 -7.20 2.10 -31.56
N THR A 224 -7.45 1.71 -30.32
CA THR A 224 -8.80 1.79 -29.72
C THR A 224 -9.17 3.23 -29.42
N GLY A 225 -8.22 4.06 -28.97
CA GLY A 225 -8.44 5.50 -28.73
C GLY A 225 -8.54 6.37 -29.99
N SER A 226 -8.24 5.83 -31.17
CA SER A 226 -8.34 6.54 -32.47
C SER A 226 -9.71 6.40 -33.15
N LYS A 227 -10.62 5.59 -32.57
CA LYS A 227 -11.96 5.30 -33.15
C LYS A 227 -13.10 6.05 -32.45
N GLU A 228 -12.78 6.93 -31.51
CA GLU A 228 -13.68 7.96 -30.97
C GLU A 228 -13.29 9.32 -31.58
#